data_AF-D3IGT1-F1
#
_entry.id   AF-D3IGT1-F1
#
_cell.length_a   1.000
_cell.length_b   1.000
_cell.length_c   1.000
_cell.angle_alpha   90.00
_cell.angle_beta   90.00
_cell.angle_gamma   90.00
#
_symmetry.space_group_name_H-M   'P 1'
#
loop_
_entity.id
_entity.type
_entity.pdbx_description
1 polymer ?
#
loop_
_entity_poly.entity_id
_entity_poly.type
_entity_poly.pdbx_seq_one_letter_code
_entity_poly.pdbx_strand_id
1 'polypeptide(L)'
;MSNKQYRDRGETTFSKFVSSNGSVTGTLMLDPRRANGDEEQEFPVAIRIQYNGKKVYLRIGKTYKLEEWRVLCELERQGRNKNATERKELRTRISKVEDMVNALVDNGIFTLKRLQERFSGITPEERTIYSVWDKYIADRKIDKLGTARTNIDVKRRFVKQMGTNVSFGDIDRAFILKWTKAMKKYGLNATTIGISLRTFRAIIKVCIDEGLIKGDTKEMFKDTGYNKSNSRKHEFLDVATMRQLYDFWEKKEARDEKGKELFYSHEKETVFRDLGLFLFMYLGDGQNLADTLRLEYDEWYFSTHGKQLRFYRQKTHDRNESASEVIFPITQELKKIIEEYGNEPELGKRVFPILPTLIMPDKELWVIQRYNKYPLAELI
;
A
#
# COMPACT_ATOMS: atom_id res chain seq x y z
N MET A 1 -3.00 29.19 38.97
CA MET A 1 -4.20 29.94 38.53
C MET A 1 -4.58 29.74 37.05
N SER A 2 -4.04 28.77 36.31
CA SER A 2 -4.21 28.67 34.83
C SER A 2 -5.43 27.85 34.33
N ASN A 3 -6.09 27.05 35.20
CA ASN A 3 -7.11 26.08 34.75
C ASN A 3 -8.56 26.58 34.75
N LYS A 4 -8.84 27.81 35.21
CA LYS A 4 -10.20 28.38 35.22
C LYS A 4 -10.56 29.14 33.93
N GLN A 5 -9.60 29.79 33.27
CA GLN A 5 -9.85 30.58 32.05
C GLN A 5 -10.28 29.73 30.84
N TYR A 6 -9.92 28.45 30.78
CA TYR A 6 -10.35 27.55 29.70
C TYR A 6 -11.80 27.08 29.83
N ARG A 7 -12.41 27.15 31.01
CA ARG A 7 -13.78 26.66 31.25
C ARG A 7 -14.86 27.64 30.76
N ASP A 8 -14.61 28.95 30.83
CA ASP A 8 -15.59 29.99 30.43
C ASP A 8 -15.59 30.31 28.93
N ARG A 9 -14.62 29.83 28.15
CA ARG A 9 -14.62 30.05 26.69
C ARG A 9 -15.64 29.18 25.94
N GLY A 10 -16.40 28.34 26.66
CA GLY A 10 -17.44 27.46 26.12
C GLY A 10 -18.87 28.02 26.13
N GLU A 11 -19.12 29.19 26.73
CA GLU A 11 -20.49 29.72 26.90
C GLU A 11 -21.09 30.41 25.67
N THR A 12 -20.33 30.62 24.60
CA THR A 12 -20.83 31.27 23.38
C THR A 12 -21.22 30.24 22.30
N THR A 13 -22.14 29.35 22.67
CA THR A 13 -22.77 28.45 21.69
C THR A 13 -23.84 29.22 20.92
N PHE A 14 -23.65 29.43 19.62
CA PHE A 14 -24.63 30.15 18.79
C PHE A 14 -25.87 29.29 18.51
N SER A 15 -25.66 28.03 18.14
CA SER A 15 -26.75 27.08 17.89
C SER A 15 -26.27 25.64 18.09
N LYS A 16 -27.20 24.75 18.41
CA LYS A 16 -26.97 23.32 18.61
C LYS A 16 -28.03 22.51 17.86
N PHE A 17 -27.63 21.38 17.30
CA PHE A 17 -28.54 20.37 16.78
C PHE A 17 -28.16 18.98 17.29
N VAL A 18 -29.15 18.10 17.31
CA VAL A 18 -29.01 16.68 17.66
C VAL A 18 -29.55 15.88 16.50
N SER A 19 -28.83 14.86 16.05
CA SER A 19 -29.29 14.02 14.93
C SER A 19 -30.59 13.29 15.26
N SER A 20 -31.32 12.86 14.23
CA SER A 20 -32.58 12.11 14.32
C SER A 20 -32.54 10.89 15.27
N ASN A 21 -31.39 10.22 15.38
CA ASN A 21 -31.17 9.06 16.24
C ASN A 21 -30.52 9.38 17.60
N GLY A 22 -30.31 10.65 17.94
CA GLY A 22 -29.69 11.08 19.20
C GLY A 22 -28.18 10.81 19.34
N SER A 23 -27.52 10.20 18.35
CA SER A 23 -26.13 9.75 18.46
C SER A 23 -25.08 10.82 18.14
N VAL A 24 -25.46 11.86 17.37
CA VAL A 24 -24.57 12.93 16.92
C VAL A 24 -25.05 14.27 17.47
N THR A 25 -24.13 15.04 18.07
CA THR A 25 -24.38 16.41 18.52
C THR A 25 -23.53 17.39 17.74
N GLY A 26 -24.16 18.37 17.10
CA GLY A 26 -23.50 19.48 16.42
C GLY A 26 -23.65 20.77 17.21
N THR A 27 -22.56 21.52 17.38
CA THR A 27 -22.51 22.79 18.12
C THR A 27 -21.76 23.82 17.31
N LEU A 28 -22.40 24.94 16.96
CA LEU A 28 -21.76 26.07 16.29
C LEU A 28 -21.09 26.98 17.32
N MET A 29 -19.76 27.09 17.24
CA MET A 29 -18.93 27.83 18.19
C MET A 29 -17.65 28.38 17.52
N LEU A 30 -16.94 29.26 18.21
CA LEU A 30 -15.55 29.61 17.85
C LEU A 30 -14.62 28.43 18.16
N ASP A 31 -13.64 28.14 17.30
CA ASP A 31 -12.65 27.06 17.51
C ASP A 31 -11.60 27.50 18.55
N PRO A 32 -11.64 26.99 19.80
CA PRO A 32 -10.79 27.47 20.88
C PRO A 32 -9.36 26.91 20.82
N ARG A 33 -9.08 25.97 19.91
CA ARG A 33 -7.78 25.27 19.80
C ARG A 33 -6.64 26.15 19.30
N ARG A 34 -6.94 27.34 18.78
CA ARG A 34 -5.96 28.31 18.24
C ARG A 34 -5.80 29.57 19.10
N ALA A 35 -6.35 29.57 20.32
CA ALA A 35 -6.23 30.72 21.20
C ALA A 35 -4.85 30.82 21.82
N ASN A 36 -4.08 31.82 21.38
CA ASN A 36 -2.73 32.10 21.91
C ASN A 36 -2.72 33.06 23.10
N GLY A 37 -3.88 33.49 23.61
CA GLY A 37 -4.00 34.29 24.83
C GLY A 37 -4.30 35.77 24.61
N ASP A 38 -4.27 36.27 23.38
CA ASP A 38 -4.66 37.65 23.04
C ASP A 38 -6.18 37.79 22.83
N GLU A 39 -6.77 38.82 23.44
CA GLU A 39 -8.21 39.13 23.37
C GLU A 39 -8.63 39.78 22.05
N GLU A 40 -7.69 40.37 21.30
CA GLU A 40 -7.93 40.96 19.97
C GLU A 40 -7.86 39.96 18.81
N GLN A 41 -7.52 38.70 19.08
CA GLN A 41 -7.35 37.68 18.05
C GLN A 41 -8.70 37.27 17.43
N GLU A 42 -8.77 37.26 16.09
CA GLU A 42 -9.93 36.71 15.38
C GLU A 42 -9.94 35.18 15.41
N PHE A 43 -11.07 34.59 15.81
CA PHE A 43 -11.24 33.14 15.90
C PHE A 43 -12.09 32.60 14.74
N PRO A 44 -11.67 31.50 14.09
CA PRO A 44 -12.49 30.87 13.05
C PRO A 44 -13.73 30.21 13.65
N VAL A 45 -14.87 30.40 12.99
CA VAL A 45 -16.14 29.75 13.32
C VAL A 45 -16.10 28.31 12.84
N ALA A 46 -16.44 27.39 13.75
CA ALA A 46 -16.49 25.97 13.47
C ALA A 46 -17.78 25.32 14.01
N ILE A 47 -18.27 24.33 13.27
CA ILE A 47 -19.29 23.40 13.76
C ILE A 47 -18.53 22.24 14.43
N ARG A 48 -18.60 22.18 15.75
CA ARG A 48 -18.09 21.07 16.55
C ARG A 48 -19.09 19.92 16.48
N ILE A 49 -18.66 18.77 15.99
CA ILE A 49 -19.48 17.57 15.86
C ILE A 49 -18.92 16.47 16.75
N GLN A 50 -19.77 15.94 17.61
CA GLN A 50 -19.43 14.89 18.57
C GLN A 50 -20.18 13.61 18.25
N TYR A 51 -19.44 12.51 18.13
CA TYR A 51 -19.95 11.16 17.89
C TYR A 51 -19.04 10.12 18.55
N ASN A 52 -19.60 9.19 19.33
CA ASN A 52 -18.85 8.15 20.06
C ASN A 52 -17.61 8.67 20.83
N GLY A 53 -17.77 9.79 21.55
CA GLY A 53 -16.69 10.40 22.33
C GLY A 53 -15.60 11.13 21.51
N LYS A 54 -15.61 11.02 20.18
CA LYS A 54 -14.70 11.73 19.28
C LYS A 54 -15.30 13.06 18.83
N LYS A 55 -14.45 14.09 18.69
CA LYS A 55 -14.84 15.47 18.36
C LYS A 55 -14.13 15.96 17.10
N VAL A 56 -14.90 16.40 16.11
CA VAL A 56 -14.41 17.03 14.87
C VAL A 56 -14.91 18.46 14.78
N TYR A 57 -14.13 19.34 14.14
CA TYR A 57 -14.44 20.76 13.99
C TYR A 57 -14.45 21.08 12.49
N LEU A 58 -15.63 21.41 11.95
CA LEU A 58 -15.85 21.78 10.55
C LEU A 58 -15.79 23.31 10.43
N ARG A 59 -14.78 23.84 9.73
CA ARG A 59 -14.55 25.29 9.64
C ARG A 59 -15.37 25.92 8.54
N ILE A 60 -16.10 26.98 8.88
CA ILE A 60 -17.08 27.58 7.98
C ILE A 60 -16.49 28.76 7.18
N GLY A 61 -15.19 29.07 7.38
CA GLY A 61 -14.46 30.10 6.63
C GLY A 61 -14.73 31.54 7.07
N LYS A 62 -15.49 31.76 8.16
CA LYS A 62 -15.66 33.09 8.79
C LYS A 62 -14.85 33.17 10.08
N THR A 63 -14.29 34.34 10.36
CA THR A 63 -13.59 34.67 11.60
C THR A 63 -14.34 35.77 12.34
N TYR A 64 -14.35 35.75 13.67
CA TYR A 64 -14.95 36.80 14.51
C TYR A 64 -14.09 37.03 15.76
N LYS A 65 -14.12 38.25 16.29
CA LYS A 65 -13.60 38.52 17.63
C LYS A 65 -14.52 37.94 18.71
N LEU A 66 -13.97 37.64 19.88
CA LEU A 66 -14.73 37.03 20.98
C LEU A 66 -15.91 37.89 21.44
N GLU A 67 -15.73 39.22 21.48
CA GLU A 67 -16.76 40.18 21.89
C GLU A 67 -17.90 40.29 20.85
N GLU A 68 -17.54 40.36 19.57
CA GLU A 68 -18.51 40.39 18.46
C GLU A 68 -19.35 39.11 18.42
N TRP A 69 -18.70 37.96 18.64
CA TRP A 69 -19.39 36.67 18.72
C TRP A 69 -20.30 36.56 19.95
N ARG A 70 -19.90 37.10 21.12
CA ARG A 70 -20.77 37.18 22.30
C ARG A 70 -22.02 38.00 22.03
N VAL A 71 -21.88 39.15 21.36
CA VAL A 71 -23.01 39.99 20.97
C VAL A 71 -23.92 39.25 19.98
N LEU A 72 -23.36 38.53 19.00
CA LEU A 72 -24.15 37.71 18.08
C LEU A 72 -24.91 36.57 18.77
N CYS A 73 -24.29 35.86 19.70
CA CYS A 73 -24.95 34.82 20.50
C CYS A 73 -26.07 35.39 21.38
N GLU A 74 -25.86 36.55 22.00
CA GLU A 74 -26.87 37.19 22.86
C GLU A 74 -28.03 37.76 22.03
N LEU A 75 -27.76 38.33 20.86
CA LEU A 75 -28.80 38.75 19.91
C LEU A 75 -29.63 37.57 19.38
N GLU A 76 -28.99 36.40 19.18
CA GLU A 76 -29.66 35.15 18.81
C GLU A 76 -30.57 34.66 19.94
N ARG A 77 -30.08 34.67 21.19
CA ARG A 77 -30.85 34.30 22.39
C ARG A 77 -32.05 35.23 22.65
N GLN A 78 -31.89 36.52 22.37
CA GLN A 78 -32.91 37.55 22.62
C GLN A 78 -33.89 37.76 21.45
N GLY A 79 -33.70 37.11 20.30
CA GLY A 79 -34.63 37.22 19.15
C GLY A 79 -34.69 38.61 18.50
N ARG A 80 -33.66 39.46 18.67
CA ARG A 80 -33.66 40.86 18.18
C ARG A 80 -33.27 40.94 16.70
N ASN A 81 -33.87 41.87 15.94
CA ASN A 81 -33.69 42.05 14.49
C ASN A 81 -32.34 42.66 14.03
N LYS A 82 -31.41 42.98 14.95
CA LYS A 82 -30.04 43.41 14.58
C LYS A 82 -29.23 42.20 14.05
N ASN A 83 -28.46 42.41 12.99
CA ASN A 83 -27.64 41.40 12.28
C ASN A 83 -28.43 40.16 11.81
N ALA A 84 -29.72 40.33 11.48
CA ALA A 84 -30.60 39.24 11.05
C ALA A 84 -30.07 38.45 9.83
N THR A 85 -29.40 39.13 8.89
CA THR A 85 -28.80 38.50 7.70
C THR A 85 -27.68 37.53 8.05
N GLU A 86 -26.76 37.95 8.93
CA GLU A 86 -25.62 37.11 9.37
C GLU A 86 -26.09 35.91 10.20
N ARG A 87 -27.08 36.14 11.08
CA ARG A 87 -27.72 35.09 11.86
C ARG A 87 -28.43 34.05 10.98
N LYS A 88 -29.17 34.52 9.98
CA LYS A 88 -29.85 33.65 9.00
C LYS A 88 -28.84 32.84 8.19
N GLU A 89 -27.71 33.43 7.82
CA GLU A 89 -26.64 32.73 7.10
C GLU A 89 -25.98 31.64 7.96
N LEU A 90 -25.64 31.93 9.22
CA LEU A 90 -25.09 30.95 10.16
C LEU A 90 -26.09 29.82 10.45
N ARG A 91 -27.39 30.14 10.61
CA ARG A 91 -28.47 29.16 10.74
C ARG A 91 -28.62 28.28 9.50
N THR A 92 -28.52 28.87 8.30
CA THR A 92 -28.59 28.10 7.05
C THR A 92 -27.40 27.14 6.94
N ARG A 93 -26.20 27.57 7.35
CA ARG A 93 -25.00 26.72 7.29
C ARG A 93 -25.04 25.57 8.30
N ILE A 94 -25.52 25.80 9.54
CA ILE A 94 -25.69 24.70 10.50
C ILE A 94 -26.81 23.73 10.09
N SER A 95 -27.92 24.25 9.54
CA SER A 95 -29.03 23.42 9.01
C SER A 95 -28.57 22.52 7.87
N LYS A 96 -27.77 23.03 6.93
CA LYS A 96 -27.20 22.19 5.86
C LYS A 96 -26.34 21.05 6.41
N VAL A 97 -25.56 21.31 7.45
CA VAL A 97 -24.73 20.28 8.09
C VAL A 97 -25.59 19.29 8.88
N GLU A 98 -26.66 19.73 9.51
CA GLU A 98 -27.66 18.88 10.14
C GLU A 98 -28.33 17.93 9.13
N ASP A 99 -28.77 18.44 7.97
CA ASP A 99 -29.32 17.63 6.88
C ASP A 99 -28.31 16.59 6.38
N MET A 100 -27.04 16.99 6.23
CA MET A 100 -25.95 16.07 5.84
C MET A 100 -25.71 14.98 6.90
N VAL A 101 -25.75 15.34 8.18
CA VAL A 101 -25.59 14.39 9.29
C VAL A 101 -26.75 13.41 9.31
N ASN A 102 -28.00 13.90 9.24
CA ASN A 102 -29.20 13.06 9.24
C ASN A 102 -29.22 12.11 8.03
N ALA A 103 -28.91 12.60 6.82
CA ALA A 103 -28.81 11.73 5.64
C ALA A 103 -27.74 10.63 5.79
N LEU A 104 -26.59 10.91 6.41
CA LEU A 104 -25.54 9.92 6.64
C LEU A 104 -25.92 8.92 7.75
N VAL A 105 -26.67 9.37 8.74
CA VAL A 105 -27.19 8.56 9.85
C VAL A 105 -28.29 7.61 9.36
N ASP A 106 -29.25 8.10 8.57
CA ASP A 106 -30.37 7.31 8.06
C ASP A 106 -29.89 6.21 7.10
N ASN A 107 -28.85 6.50 6.31
CA ASN A 107 -28.17 5.52 5.48
C ASN A 107 -27.26 4.56 6.29
N GLY A 108 -27.14 4.75 7.61
CA GLY A 108 -26.33 3.93 8.52
C GLY A 108 -24.83 3.90 8.20
N ILE A 109 -24.32 4.96 7.56
CA ILE A 109 -22.94 5.06 7.06
C ILE A 109 -22.17 6.22 7.70
N PHE A 110 -22.69 6.77 8.80
CA PHE A 110 -22.14 7.94 9.45
C PHE A 110 -20.74 7.69 10.04
N THR A 111 -19.76 8.46 9.56
CA THR A 111 -18.46 8.61 10.22
C THR A 111 -18.02 10.06 10.19
N LEU A 112 -17.26 10.49 11.21
CA LEU A 112 -16.76 11.86 11.30
C LEU A 112 -15.88 12.25 10.10
N LYS A 113 -15.14 11.30 9.52
CA LYS A 113 -14.31 11.51 8.32
C LYS A 113 -15.15 11.80 7.07
N ARG A 114 -16.25 11.06 6.86
CA ARG A 114 -17.17 11.26 5.72
C ARG A 114 -17.86 12.60 5.75
N LEU A 115 -18.24 13.03 6.95
CA LEU A 115 -18.81 14.33 7.16
C LEU A 115 -17.80 15.44 6.83
N GLN A 116 -16.53 15.28 7.22
CA GLN A 116 -15.44 16.20 6.82
C GLN A 116 -15.21 16.23 5.30
N GLU A 117 -15.17 15.06 4.66
CA GLU A 117 -14.96 14.96 3.21
C GLU A 117 -16.11 15.62 2.42
N ARG A 118 -17.36 15.33 2.80
CA ARG A 118 -18.55 15.93 2.18
C ARG A 118 -18.65 17.43 2.45
N PHE A 119 -18.24 17.88 3.64
CA PHE A 119 -18.20 19.30 4.00
C PHE A 119 -17.08 20.06 3.28
N SER A 120 -15.98 19.40 2.91
CA SER A 120 -14.86 19.99 2.18
C SER A 120 -15.08 20.06 0.66
N GLY A 121 -16.27 19.68 0.17
CA GLY A 121 -16.61 19.72 -1.26
C GLY A 121 -16.15 18.52 -2.08
N ILE A 122 -15.68 17.43 -1.43
CA ILE A 122 -15.42 16.17 -2.13
C ILE A 122 -16.77 15.44 -2.24
N THR A 123 -17.43 15.55 -3.39
CA THR A 123 -18.63 14.79 -3.69
C THR A 123 -18.29 13.29 -3.72
N PRO A 124 -19.00 12.44 -2.95
CA PRO A 124 -18.82 10.98 -2.99
C PRO A 124 -19.19 10.34 -4.34
N GLU A 125 -19.85 11.10 -5.22
CA GLU A 125 -20.46 10.65 -6.47
C GLU A 125 -19.43 10.24 -7.55
N GLU A 126 -18.15 10.63 -7.41
CA GLU A 126 -17.08 10.23 -8.33
C GLU A 126 -16.20 9.07 -7.80
N ARG A 127 -16.35 8.66 -6.54
CA ARG A 127 -15.61 7.49 -6.04
C ARG A 127 -16.28 6.22 -6.55
N THR A 128 -15.56 5.46 -7.36
CA THR A 128 -15.91 4.11 -7.79
C THR A 128 -14.90 3.12 -7.23
N ILE A 129 -15.23 1.83 -7.25
CA ILE A 129 -14.25 0.79 -6.88
C ILE A 129 -12.98 0.89 -7.75
N TYR A 130 -13.11 1.33 -9.00
CA TYR A 130 -12.00 1.48 -9.93
C TYR A 130 -11.09 2.65 -9.59
N SER A 131 -11.63 3.79 -9.14
CA SER A 131 -10.82 4.96 -8.76
C SER A 131 -10.10 4.74 -7.44
N VAL A 132 -10.72 4.04 -6.48
CA VAL A 132 -10.03 3.57 -5.26
C VAL A 132 -8.89 2.62 -5.62
N TRP A 133 -9.12 1.70 -6.57
CA TRP A 133 -8.10 0.77 -7.03
C TRP A 133 -6.95 1.49 -7.77
N ASP A 134 -7.24 2.48 -8.62
CA ASP A 134 -6.20 3.27 -9.32
C ASP A 134 -5.33 4.04 -8.35
N LYS A 135 -5.96 4.69 -7.35
CA LYS A 135 -5.21 5.37 -6.29
C LYS A 135 -4.33 4.39 -5.52
N TYR A 136 -4.87 3.23 -5.15
CA TYR A 136 -4.08 2.19 -4.48
C TYR A 136 -2.91 1.71 -5.35
N ILE A 137 -3.08 1.59 -6.66
CA ILE A 137 -2.00 1.23 -7.59
C ILE A 137 -0.95 2.35 -7.65
N ALA A 138 -1.38 3.62 -7.75
CA ALA A 138 -0.49 4.77 -7.83
C ALA A 138 0.38 4.89 -6.57
N ASP A 139 -0.23 4.79 -5.39
CA ASP A 139 0.48 4.81 -4.10
C ASP A 139 1.51 3.67 -4.04
N ARG A 140 1.16 2.49 -4.55
CA ARG A 140 2.05 1.31 -4.55
C ARG A 140 3.13 1.33 -5.63
N LYS A 141 3.05 2.18 -6.65
CA LYS A 141 4.13 2.30 -7.64
C LYS A 141 5.37 2.96 -7.04
N ILE A 142 5.18 3.76 -5.99
CA ILE A 142 6.26 4.48 -5.32
C ILE A 142 7.08 3.52 -4.44
N ASP A 143 6.42 2.65 -3.66
CA ASP A 143 7.08 1.79 -2.68
C ASP A 143 7.27 0.33 -3.16
N LYS A 144 6.30 -0.23 -3.91
CA LYS A 144 6.15 -1.68 -4.14
C LYS A 144 5.69 -1.97 -5.56
N LEU A 145 6.55 -1.68 -6.54
CA LEU A 145 6.28 -1.83 -7.97
C LEU A 145 5.71 -3.22 -8.35
N GLY A 146 6.24 -4.31 -7.78
CA GLY A 146 5.72 -5.66 -8.02
C GLY A 146 4.27 -5.87 -7.55
N THR A 147 3.90 -5.25 -6.43
CA THR A 147 2.52 -5.26 -5.91
C THR A 147 1.61 -4.43 -6.80
N ALA A 148 2.07 -3.25 -7.25
CA ALA A 148 1.31 -2.39 -8.16
C ALA A 148 1.00 -3.10 -9.49
N ARG A 149 1.99 -3.78 -10.08
CA ARG A 149 1.79 -4.54 -11.33
C ARG A 149 0.80 -5.70 -11.17
N THR A 150 0.91 -6.45 -10.08
CA THR A 150 -0.06 -7.51 -9.76
C THR A 150 -1.48 -6.94 -9.65
N ASN A 151 -1.63 -5.75 -9.04
CA ASN A 151 -2.91 -5.07 -8.95
C ASN A 151 -3.45 -4.63 -10.31
N ILE A 152 -2.59 -4.12 -11.22
CA ILE A 152 -2.97 -3.75 -12.58
C ILE A 152 -3.54 -4.97 -13.33
N ASP A 153 -2.84 -6.11 -13.28
CA ASP A 153 -3.26 -7.32 -13.99
C ASP A 153 -4.57 -7.88 -13.42
N VAL A 154 -4.73 -7.87 -12.09
CA VAL A 154 -5.97 -8.29 -11.44
C VAL A 154 -7.12 -7.32 -11.76
N LYS A 155 -6.88 -6.01 -11.77
CA LYS A 155 -7.89 -5.00 -12.14
C LYS A 155 -8.35 -5.19 -13.59
N ARG A 156 -7.43 -5.38 -14.54
CA ARG A 156 -7.77 -5.67 -15.95
C ARG A 156 -8.64 -6.92 -16.07
N ARG A 157 -8.32 -7.98 -15.33
CA ARG A 157 -9.12 -9.21 -15.28
C ARG A 157 -10.50 -8.97 -14.67
N PHE A 158 -10.57 -8.23 -13.58
CA PHE A 158 -11.81 -7.86 -12.92
C PHE A 158 -12.73 -7.10 -13.88
N VAL A 159 -12.21 -6.07 -14.55
CA VAL A 159 -12.94 -5.29 -15.57
C VAL A 159 -13.45 -6.19 -16.69
N LYS A 160 -12.61 -7.10 -17.21
CA LYS A 160 -12.99 -8.02 -18.29
C LYS A 160 -14.12 -8.99 -17.89
N GLN A 161 -14.19 -9.39 -16.62
CA GLN A 161 -15.11 -10.44 -16.16
C GLN A 161 -16.36 -9.90 -15.47
N MET A 162 -16.26 -8.74 -14.81
CA MET A 162 -17.33 -8.14 -14.00
C MET A 162 -17.84 -6.82 -14.59
N GLY A 163 -17.20 -6.29 -15.63
CA GLY A 163 -17.57 -5.04 -16.28
C GLY A 163 -16.90 -3.81 -15.64
N THR A 164 -17.29 -2.63 -16.12
CA THR A 164 -16.78 -1.31 -15.71
C THR A 164 -17.72 -0.50 -14.82
N ASN A 165 -18.92 -1.03 -14.53
CA ASN A 165 -19.96 -0.32 -13.79
C ASN A 165 -20.42 -1.09 -12.55
N VAL A 166 -19.46 -1.52 -11.73
CA VAL A 166 -19.75 -2.18 -10.44
C VAL A 166 -19.90 -1.11 -9.36
N SER A 167 -21.08 -1.02 -8.75
CA SER A 167 -21.33 -0.16 -7.59
C SER A 167 -20.80 -0.80 -6.31
N PHE A 168 -20.51 0.01 -5.30
CA PHE A 168 -20.14 -0.49 -3.97
C PHE A 168 -21.25 -1.34 -3.32
N GLY A 169 -22.53 -1.05 -3.64
CA GLY A 169 -23.67 -1.83 -3.15
C GLY A 169 -23.78 -3.22 -3.75
N ASP A 170 -23.23 -3.43 -4.96
CA ASP A 170 -23.26 -4.73 -5.64
C ASP A 170 -22.22 -5.71 -5.06
N ILE A 171 -21.26 -5.20 -4.28
CA ILE A 171 -20.14 -6.00 -3.78
C ILE A 171 -20.54 -6.66 -2.46
N ASP A 172 -21.02 -7.89 -2.56
CA ASP A 172 -21.30 -8.77 -1.44
C ASP A 172 -20.57 -10.14 -1.60
N ARG A 173 -20.86 -11.08 -0.71
CA ARG A 173 -20.31 -12.44 -0.80
C ARG A 173 -20.74 -13.15 -2.10
N ALA A 174 -21.98 -12.96 -2.54
CA ALA A 174 -22.50 -13.61 -3.74
C ALA A 174 -21.77 -13.11 -5.00
N PHE A 175 -21.49 -11.81 -5.07
CA PHE A 175 -20.70 -11.18 -6.12
C PHE A 175 -19.27 -11.74 -6.18
N ILE A 176 -18.60 -11.89 -5.04
CA ILE A 176 -17.23 -12.44 -5.00
C ILE A 176 -17.22 -13.91 -5.41
N LEU A 177 -18.23 -14.70 -5.00
CA LEU A 177 -18.39 -16.09 -5.44
C LEU A 177 -18.68 -16.19 -6.95
N LYS A 178 -19.50 -15.27 -7.49
CA LYS A 178 -19.76 -15.17 -8.93
C LYS A 178 -18.47 -14.90 -9.70
N TRP A 179 -17.65 -13.94 -9.26
CA TRP A 179 -16.36 -13.66 -9.88
C TRP A 179 -15.40 -14.85 -9.79
N THR A 180 -15.38 -15.55 -8.65
CA THR A 180 -14.60 -16.78 -8.46
C THR A 180 -15.01 -17.86 -9.46
N LYS A 181 -16.31 -18.07 -9.69
CA LYS A 181 -16.82 -19.02 -10.69
C LYS A 181 -16.43 -18.60 -12.11
N ALA A 182 -16.52 -17.31 -12.43
CA ALA A 182 -16.09 -16.79 -13.74
C ALA A 182 -14.59 -17.05 -14.00
N MET A 183 -13.74 -16.84 -12.99
CA MET A 183 -12.31 -17.14 -13.09
C MET A 183 -12.02 -18.63 -13.30
N LYS A 184 -12.76 -19.52 -12.62
CA LYS A 184 -12.66 -20.98 -12.84
C LYS A 184 -13.10 -21.39 -14.24
N LYS A 185 -14.21 -20.82 -14.74
CA LYS A 185 -14.71 -21.08 -16.10
C LYS A 185 -13.71 -20.62 -17.17
N TYR A 186 -12.92 -19.58 -16.89
CA TYR A 186 -11.84 -19.12 -17.77
C TYR A 186 -10.58 -20.02 -17.73
N GLY A 187 -10.57 -21.09 -16.93
CA GLY A 187 -9.44 -22.02 -16.85
C GLY A 187 -8.27 -21.54 -15.98
N LEU A 188 -8.47 -20.57 -15.10
CA LEU A 188 -7.40 -20.11 -14.20
C LEU A 188 -7.10 -21.13 -13.10
N ASN A 189 -5.82 -21.35 -12.84
CA ASN A 189 -5.38 -22.22 -11.74
C ASN A 189 -5.74 -21.63 -10.35
N ALA A 190 -5.81 -22.50 -9.35
CA ALA A 190 -6.21 -22.13 -7.98
C ALA A 190 -5.32 -21.02 -7.38
N THR A 191 -4.01 -21.06 -7.63
CA THR A 191 -3.06 -20.05 -7.15
C THR A 191 -3.35 -18.66 -7.72
N THR A 192 -3.61 -18.55 -9.02
CA THR A 192 -3.94 -17.29 -9.72
C THR A 192 -5.27 -16.73 -9.22
N ILE A 193 -6.25 -17.59 -8.98
CA ILE A 193 -7.53 -17.22 -8.37
C ILE A 193 -7.29 -16.66 -6.96
N GLY A 194 -6.51 -17.36 -6.14
CA GLY A 194 -6.17 -16.93 -4.79
C GLY A 194 -5.42 -15.59 -4.75
N ILE A 195 -4.50 -15.35 -5.69
CA ILE A 195 -3.83 -14.04 -5.85
C ILE A 195 -4.86 -12.96 -6.18
N SER A 196 -5.75 -13.20 -7.15
CA SER A 196 -6.78 -12.23 -7.56
C SER A 196 -7.68 -11.85 -6.40
N LEU A 197 -8.16 -12.85 -5.65
CA LEU A 197 -9.04 -12.65 -4.51
C LEU A 197 -8.35 -11.93 -3.35
N ARG A 198 -7.09 -12.26 -3.02
CA ARG A 198 -6.34 -11.55 -1.96
C ARG A 198 -6.06 -10.10 -2.34
N THR A 199 -5.72 -9.84 -3.59
CA THR A 199 -5.54 -8.49 -4.11
C THR A 199 -6.83 -7.69 -4.01
N PHE A 200 -7.95 -8.25 -4.48
CA PHE A 200 -9.26 -7.59 -4.38
C PHE A 200 -9.68 -7.38 -2.91
N ARG A 201 -9.41 -8.34 -2.04
CA ARG A 201 -9.67 -8.23 -0.59
C ARG A 201 -8.96 -7.04 0.04
N ALA A 202 -7.73 -6.74 -0.38
CA ALA A 202 -7.00 -5.55 0.10
C ALA A 202 -7.71 -4.25 -0.32
N ILE A 203 -8.23 -4.18 -1.55
CA ILE A 203 -9.01 -3.04 -2.03
C ILE A 203 -10.33 -2.91 -1.26
N ILE A 204 -11.05 -4.01 -1.04
CA ILE A 204 -12.27 -4.01 -0.24
C ILE A 204 -11.99 -3.57 1.20
N LYS A 205 -10.86 -3.96 1.78
CA LYS A 205 -10.43 -3.46 3.09
C LYS A 205 -10.27 -1.93 3.07
N VAL A 206 -9.61 -1.37 2.05
CA VAL A 206 -9.50 0.09 1.90
C VAL A 206 -10.88 0.73 1.77
N CYS A 207 -11.77 0.15 0.97
CA CYS A 207 -13.15 0.63 0.86
C CYS A 207 -13.91 0.60 2.18
N ILE A 208 -13.76 -0.45 2.99
CA ILE A 208 -14.37 -0.56 4.33
C ILE A 208 -13.77 0.45 5.29
N ASP A 209 -12.45 0.63 5.28
CA ASP A 209 -11.74 1.60 6.12
C ASP A 209 -12.13 3.05 5.77
N GLU A 210 -12.50 3.30 4.50
CA GLU A 210 -13.11 4.56 4.01
C GLU A 210 -14.64 4.61 4.17
N GLY A 211 -15.25 3.54 4.68
CA GLY A 211 -16.67 3.33 4.90
C GLY A 211 -17.52 3.13 3.64
N LEU A 212 -16.91 3.04 2.45
CA LEU A 212 -17.58 2.96 1.14
C LEU A 212 -18.42 1.69 1.00
N ILE A 213 -18.00 0.62 1.68
CA ILE A 213 -18.70 -0.65 1.78
C ILE A 213 -18.93 -0.95 3.26
N LYS A 214 -20.11 -1.45 3.62
CA LYS A 214 -20.38 -1.99 4.96
C LYS A 214 -20.03 -3.47 4.99
N GLY A 215 -19.40 -3.92 6.07
CA GLY A 215 -19.14 -5.33 6.32
C GLY A 215 -17.71 -5.61 6.74
N ASP A 216 -17.38 -6.91 6.80
CA ASP A 216 -16.03 -7.38 7.08
C ASP A 216 -15.51 -8.24 5.92
N THR A 217 -14.26 -8.00 5.54
CA THR A 217 -13.55 -8.77 4.53
C THR A 217 -13.52 -10.27 4.82
N LYS A 218 -13.52 -10.70 6.10
CA LYS A 218 -13.49 -12.12 6.44
C LYS A 218 -14.78 -12.82 6.00
N GLU A 219 -15.93 -12.22 6.30
CA GLU A 219 -17.24 -12.76 5.93
C GLU A 219 -17.50 -12.66 4.42
N MET A 220 -17.15 -11.53 3.80
CA MET A 220 -17.32 -11.33 2.36
C MET A 220 -16.51 -12.34 1.52
N PHE A 221 -15.32 -12.73 1.98
CA PHE A 221 -14.43 -13.66 1.27
C PHE A 221 -14.52 -15.11 1.77
N LYS A 222 -15.41 -15.41 2.72
CA LYS A 222 -15.59 -16.76 3.27
C LYS A 222 -15.97 -17.76 2.17
N ASP A 223 -15.31 -18.92 2.17
CA ASP A 223 -15.47 -20.03 1.22
C ASP A 223 -15.17 -19.73 -0.26
N THR A 224 -14.63 -18.55 -0.57
CA THR A 224 -14.21 -18.20 -1.95
C THR A 224 -12.97 -18.98 -2.40
N GLY A 225 -12.23 -19.56 -1.45
CA GLY A 225 -10.97 -20.23 -1.72
C GLY A 225 -9.79 -19.27 -1.88
N TYR A 226 -9.90 -18.02 -1.40
CA TYR A 226 -8.80 -17.04 -1.46
C TYR A 226 -7.50 -17.50 -0.76
N ASN A 227 -7.60 -18.44 0.19
CA ASN A 227 -6.47 -19.07 0.88
C ASN A 227 -5.96 -20.36 0.22
N LYS A 228 -6.60 -20.85 -0.86
CA LYS A 228 -6.15 -22.07 -1.53
C LYS A 228 -4.90 -21.78 -2.35
N SER A 229 -3.84 -22.54 -2.11
CA SER A 229 -2.61 -22.54 -2.90
C SER A 229 -2.18 -23.97 -3.17
N ASN A 230 -1.65 -24.23 -4.36
CA ASN A 230 -1.01 -25.52 -4.64
C ASN A 230 0.32 -25.59 -3.88
N SER A 231 0.51 -26.67 -3.11
CA SER A 231 1.78 -26.95 -2.44
C SER A 231 2.80 -27.43 -3.46
N ARG A 232 3.99 -26.86 -3.43
CA ARG A 232 5.15 -27.30 -4.24
C ARG A 232 6.25 -27.94 -3.41
N LYS A 233 5.92 -28.42 -2.20
CA LYS A 233 6.91 -29.00 -1.26
C LYS A 233 7.66 -30.21 -1.81
N HIS A 234 7.12 -30.85 -2.84
CA HIS A 234 7.72 -32.02 -3.50
C HIS A 234 8.44 -31.66 -4.81
N GLU A 235 8.43 -30.38 -5.21
CA GLU A 235 9.14 -29.88 -6.40
C GLU A 235 10.47 -29.26 -5.94
N PHE A 236 11.51 -30.09 -5.77
CA PHE A 236 12.86 -29.64 -5.41
C PHE A 236 13.94 -30.46 -6.13
N LEU A 237 15.13 -29.88 -6.26
CA LEU A 237 16.33 -30.59 -6.71
C LEU A 237 17.01 -31.20 -5.49
N ASP A 238 17.35 -32.49 -5.55
CA ASP A 238 18.08 -33.14 -4.47
C ASP A 238 19.56 -32.74 -4.46
N VAL A 239 20.24 -33.06 -3.36
CA VAL A 239 21.65 -32.69 -3.17
C VAL A 239 22.55 -33.35 -4.22
N ALA A 240 22.21 -34.58 -4.65
CA ALA A 240 22.94 -35.29 -5.69
C ALA A 240 22.89 -34.56 -7.04
N THR A 241 21.70 -34.13 -7.47
CA THR A 241 21.50 -33.34 -8.68
C THR A 241 22.19 -31.98 -8.59
N MET A 242 22.11 -31.31 -7.43
CA MET A 242 22.83 -30.04 -7.22
C MET A 242 24.35 -30.20 -7.33
N ARG A 243 24.91 -31.31 -6.83
CA ARG A 243 26.33 -31.63 -6.99
C ARG A 243 26.69 -31.89 -8.45
N GLN A 244 25.86 -32.66 -9.18
CA GLN A 244 26.07 -32.89 -10.61
C GLN A 244 26.07 -31.57 -11.41
N LEU A 245 25.17 -30.65 -11.08
CA LEU A 245 25.14 -29.32 -11.69
C LEU A 245 26.41 -28.51 -11.40
N TYR A 246 26.93 -28.59 -10.18
CA TYR A 246 28.18 -27.93 -9.81
C TYR A 246 29.38 -28.53 -10.55
N ASP A 247 29.50 -29.86 -10.59
CA ASP A 247 30.59 -30.55 -11.29
C ASP A 247 30.53 -30.28 -12.81
N PHE A 248 29.32 -30.20 -13.37
CA PHE A 248 29.09 -29.81 -14.76
C PHE A 248 29.54 -28.37 -15.01
N TRP A 249 29.17 -27.44 -14.13
CA TRP A 249 29.59 -26.03 -14.20
C TRP A 249 31.12 -25.88 -14.13
N GLU A 250 31.77 -26.56 -13.19
CA GLU A 250 33.22 -26.49 -12.98
C GLU A 250 34.01 -27.04 -14.18
N LYS A 251 33.52 -28.12 -14.81
CA LYS A 251 34.16 -28.69 -16.00
C LYS A 251 34.06 -27.80 -17.24
N LYS A 252 33.02 -26.94 -17.33
CA LYS A 252 32.72 -26.10 -18.51
C LYS A 252 32.61 -26.87 -19.84
N GLU A 253 32.36 -28.17 -19.76
CA GLU A 253 32.27 -29.07 -20.90
C GLU A 253 30.83 -29.50 -21.13
N ALA A 254 30.22 -28.99 -22.20
CA ALA A 254 28.90 -29.38 -22.65
C ALA A 254 29.04 -30.20 -23.94
N ARG A 255 29.46 -31.46 -23.81
CA ARG A 255 29.64 -32.39 -24.93
C ARG A 255 28.67 -33.57 -24.80
N ASP A 256 28.16 -34.04 -25.94
CA ASP A 256 27.38 -35.28 -25.98
C ASP A 256 28.28 -36.53 -25.83
N GLU A 257 27.66 -37.71 -25.74
CA GLU A 257 28.36 -39.01 -25.68
C GLU A 257 29.27 -39.28 -26.89
N LYS A 258 29.14 -38.49 -27.97
CA LYS A 258 29.91 -38.57 -29.21
C LYS A 258 30.96 -37.44 -29.33
N GLY A 259 31.14 -36.63 -28.28
CA GLY A 259 32.11 -35.55 -28.21
C GLY A 259 31.71 -34.27 -28.96
N LYS A 260 30.49 -34.16 -29.48
CA LYS A 260 29.98 -32.96 -30.14
C LYS A 260 29.54 -31.93 -29.10
N GLU A 261 29.93 -30.67 -29.29
CA GLU A 261 29.45 -29.59 -28.42
C GLU A 261 27.93 -29.41 -28.56
N LEU A 262 27.27 -29.32 -27.40
CA LEU A 262 25.82 -29.22 -27.27
C LEU A 262 25.29 -27.80 -27.48
N PHE A 263 26.14 -26.79 -27.28
CA PHE A 263 25.79 -25.37 -27.38
C PHE A 263 26.73 -24.66 -28.35
N TYR A 264 26.22 -23.65 -29.05
CA TYR A 264 27.07 -22.70 -29.77
C TYR A 264 27.90 -21.88 -28.77
N SER A 265 29.10 -21.41 -29.16
CA SER A 265 30.05 -20.74 -28.23
C SER A 265 29.41 -19.64 -27.38
N HIS A 266 28.58 -18.78 -27.98
CA HIS A 266 27.92 -17.69 -27.27
C HIS A 266 26.81 -18.16 -26.31
N GLU A 267 26.05 -19.18 -26.69
CA GLU A 267 25.03 -19.78 -25.82
C GLU A 267 25.67 -20.50 -24.63
N LYS A 268 26.81 -21.16 -24.87
CA LYS A 268 27.61 -21.85 -23.86
C LYS A 268 28.00 -20.87 -22.74
N GLU A 269 28.62 -19.75 -23.08
CA GLU A 269 29.01 -18.72 -22.09
C GLU A 269 27.81 -18.23 -21.25
N THR A 270 26.69 -17.95 -21.91
CA THR A 270 25.45 -17.50 -21.24
C THR A 270 24.91 -18.57 -20.28
N VAL A 271 24.82 -19.82 -20.72
CA VAL A 271 24.33 -20.95 -19.91
C VAL A 271 25.21 -21.18 -18.69
N PHE A 272 26.54 -21.18 -18.85
CA PHE A 272 27.47 -21.38 -17.73
C PHE A 272 27.45 -20.21 -16.75
N ARG A 273 27.32 -18.97 -17.23
CA ARG A 273 27.13 -17.78 -16.38
C ARG A 273 25.85 -17.91 -15.54
N ASP A 274 24.73 -18.21 -16.17
CA ASP A 274 23.44 -18.29 -15.50
C ASP A 274 23.37 -19.48 -14.52
N LEU A 275 24.02 -20.60 -14.87
CA LEU A 275 24.19 -21.73 -13.96
C LEU A 275 25.07 -21.37 -12.76
N GLY A 276 26.16 -20.63 -12.98
CA GLY A 276 27.02 -20.10 -11.92
C GLY A 276 26.23 -19.21 -10.95
N LEU A 277 25.41 -18.29 -11.47
CA LEU A 277 24.53 -17.45 -10.65
C LEU A 277 23.51 -18.27 -9.87
N PHE A 278 22.90 -19.29 -10.49
CA PHE A 278 21.97 -20.19 -9.81
C PHE A 278 22.66 -20.96 -8.66
N LEU A 279 23.86 -21.48 -8.89
CA LEU A 279 24.67 -22.14 -7.87
C LEU A 279 25.06 -21.18 -6.75
N PHE A 280 25.42 -19.93 -7.09
CA PHE A 280 25.69 -18.88 -6.11
C PHE A 280 24.47 -18.58 -5.25
N MET A 281 23.28 -18.47 -5.85
CA MET A 281 22.03 -18.27 -5.11
C MET A 281 21.75 -19.41 -4.13
N TYR A 282 22.00 -20.66 -4.54
CA TYR A 282 21.82 -21.84 -3.69
C TYR A 282 22.82 -21.86 -2.52
N LEU A 283 24.11 -21.68 -2.81
CA LEU A 283 25.18 -21.75 -1.81
C LEU A 283 25.21 -20.52 -0.88
N GLY A 284 24.83 -19.35 -1.39
CA GLY A 284 24.74 -18.09 -0.65
C GLY A 284 23.40 -17.94 0.08
N ASP A 285 23.07 -18.90 0.94
CA ASP A 285 21.90 -18.90 1.83
C ASP A 285 20.53 -18.81 1.12
N GLY A 286 20.40 -19.37 -0.08
CA GLY A 286 19.12 -19.42 -0.80
C GLY A 286 18.55 -18.04 -1.17
N GLN A 287 19.44 -17.07 -1.40
CA GLN A 287 19.08 -15.71 -1.79
C GLN A 287 18.28 -15.68 -3.10
N ASN A 288 17.38 -14.70 -3.22
CA ASN A 288 16.63 -14.50 -4.46
C ASN A 288 17.48 -13.73 -5.48
N LEU A 289 17.21 -13.93 -6.77
CA LEU A 289 17.95 -13.27 -7.85
C LEU A 289 18.05 -11.75 -7.68
N ALA A 290 16.94 -11.10 -7.28
CA ALA A 290 16.95 -9.66 -7.04
C ALA A 290 17.94 -9.23 -5.95
N ASP A 291 18.08 -10.04 -4.90
CA ASP A 291 19.01 -9.75 -3.81
C ASP A 291 20.46 -10.05 -4.27
N THR A 292 20.67 -11.12 -5.05
CA THR A 292 21.96 -11.47 -5.67
C THR A 292 22.49 -10.40 -6.61
N LEU A 293 21.63 -9.89 -7.50
CA LEU A 293 22.01 -8.83 -8.45
C LEU A 293 22.29 -7.48 -7.76
N ARG A 294 21.81 -7.30 -6.52
CA ARG A 294 22.06 -6.11 -5.70
C ARG A 294 23.20 -6.31 -4.71
N LEU A 295 23.79 -7.49 -4.63
CA LEU A 295 24.88 -7.74 -3.71
C LEU A 295 26.05 -6.81 -4.03
N GLU A 296 26.58 -6.14 -3.00
CA GLU A 296 27.72 -5.22 -3.10
C GLU A 296 28.85 -5.71 -2.22
N TYR A 297 30.08 -5.36 -2.59
CA TYR A 297 31.21 -5.44 -1.68
C TYR A 297 31.11 -4.28 -0.69
N ASP A 298 30.56 -4.54 0.48
CA ASP A 298 30.32 -3.55 1.51
C ASP A 298 31.46 -3.51 2.54
N GLU A 299 31.34 -2.62 3.54
CA GLU A 299 32.31 -2.52 4.64
C GLU A 299 32.48 -3.85 5.39
N TRP A 300 31.42 -4.67 5.48
CA TRP A 300 31.46 -5.97 6.13
C TRP A 300 32.40 -6.93 5.40
N TYR A 301 32.31 -7.01 4.07
CA TYR A 301 33.21 -7.81 3.25
C TYR A 301 34.69 -7.47 3.52
N PHE A 302 35.05 -6.18 3.54
CA PHE A 302 36.43 -5.76 3.80
C PHE A 302 36.85 -5.97 5.26
N SER A 303 35.95 -5.75 6.23
CA SER A 303 36.25 -5.99 7.65
C SER A 303 36.53 -7.47 7.94
N THR A 304 35.88 -8.38 7.21
CA THR A 304 36.07 -9.83 7.34
C THR A 304 37.20 -10.36 6.45
N HIS A 305 37.95 -9.48 5.78
CA HIS A 305 39.02 -9.83 4.85
C HIS A 305 38.53 -10.75 3.72
N GLY A 306 37.32 -10.49 3.19
CA GLY A 306 36.71 -11.26 2.11
C GLY A 306 36.26 -12.66 2.52
N LYS A 307 35.98 -12.91 3.81
CA LYS A 307 35.49 -14.21 4.29
C LYS A 307 33.97 -14.31 4.29
N GLN A 308 33.26 -13.18 4.29
CA GLN A 308 31.81 -13.14 4.40
C GLN A 308 31.23 -12.07 3.48
N LEU A 309 30.03 -12.32 3.00
CA LEU A 309 29.21 -11.35 2.28
C LEU A 309 27.96 -11.05 3.08
N ARG A 310 27.43 -9.84 2.90
CA ARG A 310 26.22 -9.38 3.56
C ARG A 310 25.26 -8.76 2.55
N PHE A 311 23.97 -9.03 2.71
CA PHE A 311 22.93 -8.31 1.98
C PHE A 311 21.72 -8.03 2.85
N TYR A 312 20.91 -7.08 2.39
CA TYR A 312 19.63 -6.74 3.00
C TYR A 312 18.49 -7.25 2.12
N ARG A 313 17.72 -8.21 2.64
CA ARG A 313 16.61 -8.83 1.94
C ARG A 313 15.48 -7.83 1.71
N GLN A 314 15.33 -7.36 0.48
CA GLN A 314 14.34 -6.33 0.17
C GLN A 314 12.89 -6.78 0.39
N LYS A 315 12.59 -8.07 0.18
CA LYS A 315 11.21 -8.59 0.32
C LYS A 315 10.64 -8.41 1.74
N THR A 316 11.50 -8.38 2.75
CA THR A 316 11.12 -8.33 4.17
C THR A 316 11.55 -7.05 4.87
N HIS A 317 12.17 -6.12 4.15
CA HIS A 317 12.70 -4.86 4.66
C HIS A 317 11.69 -4.12 5.56
N ASP A 318 10.45 -3.94 5.11
CA ASP A 318 9.43 -3.20 5.87
C ASP A 318 8.85 -3.94 7.08
N ARG A 319 9.20 -5.23 7.27
CA ARG A 319 8.58 -6.05 8.32
C ARG A 319 9.31 -5.97 9.65
N ASN A 320 10.61 -5.62 9.66
CA ASN A 320 11.43 -5.51 10.86
C ASN A 320 12.70 -4.68 10.53
N GLU A 321 13.01 -3.66 11.35
CA GLU A 321 14.19 -2.79 11.20
C GLU A 321 15.53 -3.56 11.22
N SER A 322 15.59 -4.74 11.87
CA SER A 322 16.83 -5.52 12.03
C SER A 322 16.83 -6.88 11.31
N ALA A 323 15.68 -7.38 10.83
CA ALA A 323 15.55 -8.78 10.41
C ALA A 323 15.70 -9.01 8.89
N SER A 324 16.23 -8.03 8.17
CA SER A 324 16.50 -8.19 6.74
C SER A 324 17.99 -8.36 6.44
N GLU A 325 18.87 -8.19 7.43
CA GLU A 325 20.29 -8.45 7.28
C GLU A 325 20.55 -9.97 7.22
N VAL A 326 21.24 -10.39 6.18
CA VAL A 326 21.70 -11.77 5.99
C VAL A 326 23.20 -11.71 5.76
N ILE A 327 23.96 -12.42 6.58
CA ILE A 327 25.41 -12.57 6.47
C ILE A 327 25.69 -14.05 6.21
N PHE A 328 26.47 -14.33 5.17
CA PHE A 328 26.82 -15.70 4.80
C PHE A 328 28.32 -15.83 4.51
N PRO A 329 28.93 -16.99 4.81
CA PRO A 329 30.35 -17.23 4.55
C PRO A 329 30.62 -17.43 3.07
N ILE A 330 31.78 -16.97 2.61
CA ILE A 330 32.29 -17.26 1.26
C ILE A 330 33.03 -18.60 1.33
N THR A 331 32.37 -19.66 0.90
CA THR A 331 33.00 -20.98 0.75
C THR A 331 33.93 -21.01 -0.45
N GLN A 332 34.73 -22.07 -0.59
CA GLN A 332 35.64 -22.20 -1.74
C GLN A 332 34.86 -22.28 -3.07
N GLU A 333 33.70 -22.93 -3.05
CA GLU A 333 32.79 -23.04 -4.18
C GLU A 333 32.22 -21.68 -4.58
N LEU A 334 31.77 -20.89 -3.61
CA LEU A 334 31.30 -19.52 -3.85
C LEU A 334 32.43 -18.64 -4.39
N LYS A 335 33.63 -18.77 -3.83
CA LYS A 335 34.80 -18.00 -4.25
C LYS A 335 35.12 -18.22 -5.72
N LYS A 336 35.11 -19.48 -6.19
CA LYS A 336 35.31 -19.81 -7.61
C LYS A 336 34.28 -19.11 -8.53
N ILE A 337 33.02 -19.07 -8.11
CA ILE A 337 31.96 -18.42 -8.89
C ILE A 337 32.17 -16.90 -8.94
N ILE A 338 32.56 -16.29 -7.81
CA ILE A 338 32.86 -14.85 -7.73
C ILE A 338 34.09 -14.50 -8.57
N GLU A 339 35.14 -15.31 -8.55
CA GLU A 339 36.36 -15.07 -9.35
C GLU A 339 36.07 -15.14 -10.86
N GLU A 340 35.13 -16.00 -11.27
CA GLU A 340 34.79 -16.18 -12.69
C GLU A 340 33.85 -15.08 -13.23
N TYR A 341 32.79 -14.73 -12.48
CA TYR A 341 31.72 -13.85 -12.97
C TYR A 341 31.59 -12.55 -12.18
N GLY A 342 32.35 -12.39 -11.10
CA GLY A 342 32.27 -11.23 -10.23
C GLY A 342 33.14 -10.07 -10.70
N ASN A 343 32.81 -8.88 -10.26
CA ASN A 343 33.68 -7.72 -10.35
C ASN A 343 34.83 -7.82 -9.36
N GLU A 344 35.91 -7.09 -9.66
CA GLU A 344 36.98 -6.84 -8.68
C GLU A 344 36.40 -6.22 -7.39
N PRO A 345 36.81 -6.71 -6.20
CA PRO A 345 36.29 -6.22 -4.93
C PRO A 345 36.63 -4.74 -4.69
N GLU A 346 35.64 -3.88 -4.81
CA GLU A 346 35.73 -2.44 -4.59
C GLU A 346 34.52 -1.98 -3.77
N LEU A 347 34.75 -1.10 -2.78
CA LEU A 347 33.70 -0.69 -1.83
C LEU A 347 32.49 -0.07 -2.55
N GLY A 348 31.30 -0.63 -2.31
CA GLY A 348 30.04 -0.20 -2.91
C GLY A 348 29.81 -0.69 -4.35
N LYS A 349 30.74 -1.46 -4.91
CA LYS A 349 30.59 -2.06 -6.24
C LYS A 349 29.77 -3.34 -6.16
N ARG A 350 28.95 -3.58 -7.19
CA ARG A 350 28.18 -4.81 -7.32
C ARG A 350 29.09 -6.01 -7.46
N VAL A 351 28.78 -7.10 -6.77
CA VAL A 351 29.50 -8.36 -6.90
C VAL A 351 29.39 -8.88 -8.33
N PHE A 352 28.19 -8.88 -8.94
CA PHE A 352 28.01 -9.32 -10.33
C PHE A 352 27.77 -8.15 -11.30
N PRO A 353 28.45 -8.09 -12.45
CA PRO A 353 28.35 -7.02 -13.46
C PRO A 353 27.10 -7.12 -14.34
N ILE A 354 25.93 -7.36 -13.74
CA ILE A 354 24.67 -7.58 -14.47
C ILE A 354 23.72 -6.40 -14.28
N LEU A 355 23.70 -5.84 -13.07
CA LEU A 355 22.82 -4.74 -12.70
C LEU A 355 23.67 -3.51 -12.35
N PRO A 356 23.50 -2.38 -13.05
CA PRO A 356 24.17 -1.13 -12.67
C PRO A 356 23.78 -0.66 -11.26
N THR A 357 24.68 0.06 -10.58
CA THR A 357 24.40 0.64 -9.26
C THR A 357 23.31 1.72 -9.30
N LEU A 358 23.27 2.51 -10.37
CA LEU A 358 22.29 3.57 -10.60
C LEU A 358 21.30 3.16 -11.71
N ILE A 359 20.16 2.61 -11.32
CA ILE A 359 19.09 2.22 -12.24
C ILE A 359 17.73 2.67 -11.71
N MET A 360 16.84 3.10 -12.61
CA MET A 360 15.46 3.40 -12.25
C MET A 360 14.74 2.11 -11.81
N PRO A 361 13.88 2.14 -10.77
CA PRO A 361 13.25 0.93 -10.20
C PRO A 361 12.44 0.08 -11.21
N ASP A 362 11.90 0.72 -12.24
CA ASP A 362 11.17 0.06 -13.33
C ASP A 362 12.09 -0.74 -14.27
N LYS A 363 13.23 -0.15 -14.65
CA LYS A 363 14.27 -0.83 -15.44
C LYS A 363 14.91 -1.95 -14.65
N GLU A 364 15.16 -1.77 -13.37
CA GLU A 364 15.66 -2.81 -12.47
C GLU A 364 14.72 -4.03 -12.45
N LEU A 365 13.42 -3.79 -12.23
CA LEU A 365 12.43 -4.86 -12.24
C LEU A 365 12.36 -5.56 -13.60
N TRP A 366 12.52 -4.82 -14.70
CA TRP A 366 12.55 -5.38 -16.04
C TRP A 366 13.75 -6.31 -16.25
N VAL A 367 14.96 -5.91 -15.81
CA VAL A 367 16.17 -6.76 -15.88
C VAL A 367 15.98 -8.04 -15.08
N ILE A 368 15.53 -7.93 -13.82
CA ILE A 368 15.28 -9.08 -12.94
C ILE A 368 14.27 -10.05 -13.56
N GLN A 369 13.20 -9.53 -14.16
CA GLN A 369 12.18 -10.37 -14.80
C GLN A 369 12.63 -10.99 -16.11
N ARG A 370 13.44 -10.27 -16.89
CA ARG A 370 14.02 -10.79 -18.13
C ARG A 370 14.89 -11.98 -17.81
N TYR A 371 15.81 -11.87 -16.85
CA TYR A 371 16.64 -12.99 -16.40
C TYR A 371 15.81 -14.18 -15.88
N ASN A 372 14.72 -13.93 -15.15
CA ASN A 372 13.84 -15.01 -14.68
C ASN A 372 13.04 -15.70 -15.81
N LYS A 373 12.77 -15.02 -16.93
CA LYS A 373 11.88 -15.52 -17.99
C LYS A 373 12.64 -16.02 -19.22
N TYR A 374 13.78 -15.41 -19.50
CA TYR A 374 14.66 -15.68 -20.64
C TYR A 374 16.11 -15.54 -20.17
N PRO A 375 16.71 -16.62 -19.64
CA PRO A 375 18.15 -16.63 -19.31
C PRO A 375 19.02 -16.27 -20.54
N LEU A 376 18.51 -16.56 -21.74
CA LEU A 376 19.23 -16.47 -23.02
C LEU A 376 19.10 -15.13 -23.78
N ALA A 377 19.10 -13.97 -23.14
CA ALA A 377 19.01 -12.72 -23.90
C ALA A 377 19.87 -11.57 -23.35
N GLU A 378 20.90 -11.22 -24.13
CA GLU A 378 21.89 -10.16 -23.91
C GLU A 378 21.29 -8.83 -23.41
N LEU A 379 21.98 -8.26 -22.42
CA LEU A 379 22.00 -6.81 -22.15
C LEU A 379 22.96 -6.20 -23.19
N ILE A 380 22.39 -5.63 -24.26
CA ILE A 380 23.05 -4.58 -25.03
C ILE A 380 22.59 -3.24 -24.45
#